data_AF-A0A239E8W3-F1
#
_entry.id   AF-A0A239E8W3-F1
#
_cell.length_a   1.000
_cell.length_b   1.000
_cell.length_c   1.000
_cell.angle_alpha   90.00
_cell.angle_beta   90.00
_cell.angle_gamma   90.00
#
_symmetry.space_group_name_H-M   'P 1'
#
loop_
_entity.id
_entity.type
_entity.pdbx_description
1 polymer ?
#
loop_
_entity_poly.entity_id
_entity_poly.type
_entity_poly.pdbx_seq_one_letter_code
_entity_poly.pdbx_strand_id
1 'polypeptide(L)' 'MPKKPAKSRPNKAKSIIAQPLFRSRQERPGKGKGSYRREAFQSRDWEASSFMAA' A
#
# COMPACT_ATOMS: atom_id res chain seq x y z
N MET A 1 -29.96 43.76 5.53
CA MET A 1 -28.79 43.05 4.97
C MET A 1 -28.97 41.55 5.21
N PRO A 2 -29.25 40.71 4.20
CA PRO A 2 -29.35 39.26 4.42
C PRO A 2 -27.98 38.71 4.83
N LYS A 3 -27.92 37.97 5.95
CA LYS A 3 -26.70 37.29 6.41
C LYS A 3 -26.33 36.19 5.41
N LYS A 4 -25.13 36.27 4.83
CA LYS A 4 -24.57 35.20 3.99
C LYS A 4 -24.55 33.91 4.81
N PRO A 5 -25.02 32.76 4.28
CA PRO A 5 -24.97 31.51 5.01
C PRO A 5 -23.50 31.22 5.35
N ALA A 6 -23.22 31.02 6.65
CA ALA A 6 -21.91 30.62 7.10
C ALA A 6 -21.50 29.37 6.31
N LYS A 7 -20.35 29.42 5.62
CA LYS A 7 -19.85 28.28 4.84
C LYS A 7 -19.90 27.04 5.74
N SER A 8 -20.80 26.11 5.40
CA SER A 8 -20.96 24.85 6.12
C SER A 8 -19.58 24.21 6.22
N ARG A 9 -18.99 24.22 7.43
CA ARG A 9 -17.69 23.59 7.64
C ARG A 9 -17.87 22.13 7.28
N PRO A 10 -17.03 21.57 6.37
CA PRO A 10 -17.12 20.16 6.05
C PRO A 10 -17.05 19.36 7.34
N ASN A 11 -17.92 18.36 7.47
CA ASN A 11 -18.06 17.52 8.65
C ASN A 11 -16.66 17.08 9.13
N LYS A 12 -16.37 17.24 10.44
CA LYS A 12 -15.06 16.93 11.04
C LYS A 12 -14.59 15.52 10.65
N ALA A 13 -15.49 14.54 10.60
CA ALA A 13 -15.17 13.18 10.17
C ALA A 13 -14.65 13.14 8.72
N LYS A 14 -15.30 13.85 7.79
CA LYS A 14 -14.85 13.95 6.39
C LYS A 14 -13.49 14.62 6.28
N SER A 15 -13.22 15.63 7.12
CA SER A 15 -11.90 16.28 7.15
C SER A 15 -10.79 15.36 7.66
N ILE A 16 -11.11 14.45 8.59
CA ILE A 16 -10.16 13.47 9.13
C ILE A 16 -9.85 12.38 8.08
N ILE A 17 -10.88 11.84 7.42
CA ILE A 17 -10.71 10.80 6.39
C ILE A 17 -9.86 11.29 5.21
N ALA A 18 -9.93 12.59 4.89
CA ALA A 18 -9.13 13.20 3.83
C ALA A 18 -7.64 13.38 4.21
N GLN A 19 -7.26 13.17 5.47
CA GLN A 19 -5.86 13.28 5.89
C GLN A 19 -5.04 12.09 5.36
N PRO A 20 -3.72 12.29 5.08
CA PRO A 20 -2.83 11.20 4.65
C PRO A 20 -2.77 10.01 5.63
N LEU A 21 -3.10 10.25 6.89
CA LEU A 21 -3.19 9.23 7.93
C LEU A 21 -4.12 8.07 7.54
N PHE A 22 -5.24 8.39 6.89
CA PHE A 22 -6.28 7.43 6.49
C PHE A 22 -6.23 7.07 4.99
N ARG A 23 -5.10 7.32 4.32
CA ARG A 23 -4.94 6.88 2.91
C ARG A 23 -5.05 5.37 2.79
N SER A 24 -5.54 4.90 1.65
CA SER A 24 -5.52 3.47 1.32
C SER A 24 -4.10 2.93 1.32
N ARG A 25 -3.94 1.72 1.83
CA ARG A 25 -2.66 1.00 1.85
C ARG A 25 -2.84 -0.25 1.01
N GLN A 26 -1.92 -0.44 0.06
CA GLN A 26 -1.84 -1.65 -0.74
C GLN A 26 -0.68 -2.48 -0.18
N GLU A 27 -0.97 -3.70 0.23
CA GLU A 27 0.06 -4.66 0.63
C GLU A 27 0.82 -5.16 -0.60
N ARG A 28 2.10 -5.51 -0.41
CA ARG A 28 2.90 -6.07 -1.50
C ARG A 28 2.51 -7.54 -1.70
N PRO A 29 2.09 -7.96 -2.90
CA PRO A 29 1.68 -9.34 -3.14
C PRO A 29 2.89 -10.30 -3.06
N GLY A 30 2.66 -11.50 -2.54
CA GLY A 30 3.69 -12.55 -2.46
C GLY A 30 4.00 -13.24 -3.79
N LYS A 31 3.08 -13.19 -4.76
CA LYS A 31 3.21 -13.78 -6.10
C LYS A 31 2.43 -12.95 -7.12
N GLY A 32 2.84 -12.97 -8.39
CA GLY A 32 2.17 -12.23 -9.48
C GLY A 32 2.75 -10.83 -9.74
N LYS A 33 1.93 -9.91 -10.25
CA LYS A 33 2.40 -8.56 -10.64
C LYS A 33 2.91 -7.77 -9.43
N GLY A 34 4.12 -7.23 -9.53
CA GLY A 34 4.75 -6.45 -8.45
C GLY A 34 5.29 -7.28 -7.29
N SER A 35 5.34 -8.62 -7.42
CA SER A 35 5.90 -9.52 -6.40
C SER A 35 7.42 -9.71 -6.50
N TYR A 36 8.04 -9.35 -7.64
CA TYR A 36 9.49 -9.53 -7.83
C TYR A 36 10.31 -8.73 -6.82
N ARG A 37 11.24 -9.40 -6.13
CA ARG A 37 12.16 -8.82 -5.14
C ARG A 37 13.59 -9.04 -5.62
N ARG A 38 14.30 -7.95 -5.93
CA ARG A 38 15.69 -8.01 -6.42
C ARG A 38 16.66 -8.72 -5.46
N GLU A 39 16.40 -8.62 -4.16
CA GLU A 39 17.27 -9.13 -3.10
C GLU A 39 16.91 -10.55 -2.63
N ALA A 40 15.82 -11.14 -3.11
CA ALA A 40 15.36 -12.44 -2.60
C ALA A 40 16.39 -13.57 -2.81
N PHE A 41 17.22 -13.48 -3.86
CA PHE A 41 18.17 -14.51 -4.24
C PHE A 41 19.57 -14.38 -3.61
N GLN A 42 19.80 -13.42 -2.70
CA GLN A 42 21.17 -13.01 -2.36
C GLN A 42 21.90 -13.80 -1.26
N SER A 43 21.39 -14.91 -0.68
CA SER A 43 22.24 -15.70 0.25
C SER A 43 21.70 -17.04 0.76
N ARG A 44 20.48 -17.47 0.43
CA ARG A 44 19.93 -18.75 0.96
C ARG A 44 19.39 -19.74 -0.07
N ASP A 45 19.26 -19.35 -1.34
CA ASP A 45 18.56 -20.17 -2.34
C ASP A 45 19.46 -21.10 -3.16
N TRP A 46 20.80 -21.04 -2.98
CA TRP A 46 21.73 -21.97 -3.65
C TRP A 46 21.46 -23.43 -3.25
N GLU A 47 21.07 -23.68 -2.00
CA GLU A 47 20.77 -25.03 -1.50
C GLU A 47 19.44 -25.59 -2.05
N ALA A 48 18.53 -24.74 -2.52
CA ALA A 48 17.21 -25.15 -3.01
C ALA A 48 17.18 -25.53 -4.51
N SER A 49 18.30 -25.38 -5.22
CA SER A 49 18.42 -25.81 -6.62
C SER A 49 18.80 -27.29 -6.68
N SER A 50 17.86 -28.20 -6.39
CA SER A 50 18.05 -29.64 -6.61
C SER A 50 18.15 -29.92 -8.10
N PHE A 51 19.37 -30.13 -8.59
CA PHE A 51 19.64 -30.65 -9.92
C PHE A 51 19.23 -32.13 -9.96
N MET A 52 18.04 -32.45 -10.45
CA MET A 52 17.68 -33.85 -10.74
C MET A 52 18.41 -34.27 -12.01
N ALA A 53 19.58 -34.90 -11.83
CA ALA A 53 20.28 -35.63 -12.88
C ALA A 53 20.09 -37.15 -12.69
N ALA A 54 19.29 -37.75 -13.57
CA ALA A 54 19.47 -39.01 -14.31
C ALA A 54 18.11 -39.41 -14.92
#